data_AF-A0A8D0G4P9-F1
#
_entry.id   AF-A0A8D0G4P9-F1
#
_cell.length_a   1.000
_cell.length_b   1.000
_cell.length_c   1.000
_cell.angle_alpha   90.00
_cell.angle_beta   90.00
_cell.angle_gamma   90.00
#
_symmetry.space_group_name_H-M   'P 1'
#
loop_
_entity.id
_entity.type
_entity.pdbx_description
1 polymer ?
#
loop_
_entity_poly.entity_id
_entity_poly.type
_entity_poly.pdbx_seq_one_letter_code
_entity_poly.pdbx_strand_id
1 'polypeptide(L)'
;MEVRNPAPPPIPAGQSGRTPGTLQRNIRIPPLPPPPDQHHPEPHDFYWKRVGNTDCSATCGKGFWQPVFRCVSRSSQEEAGQEKCHTAAKPP
;
A
#
# COMPACT_ATOMS: atom_id res chain seq x y z
N MET A 1 21.72 50.18 -28.85
CA MET A 1 21.71 49.07 -29.81
C MET A 1 21.02 47.91 -29.12
N GLU A 2 19.74 47.70 -29.43
CA GLU A 2 18.95 46.63 -28.82
C GLU A 2 19.16 45.34 -29.61
N VAL A 3 19.79 44.35 -28.99
CA VAL A 3 20.06 43.03 -29.58
C VAL A 3 18.80 42.17 -29.47
N ARG A 4 18.04 42.07 -30.56
CA ARG A 4 16.90 41.17 -30.67
C ARG A 4 17.40 39.79 -31.10
N ASN A 5 17.39 38.83 -30.20
CA ASN A 5 17.83 37.46 -30.47
C ASN A 5 16.72 36.71 -31.26
N PRO A 6 17.04 35.98 -32.35
CA PRO A 6 16.03 35.26 -33.13
C PRO A 6 15.52 34.00 -32.43
N ALA A 7 14.25 33.68 -32.65
CA ALA A 7 13.59 32.50 -32.10
C ALA A 7 14.16 31.19 -32.68
N PRO A 8 14.19 30.09 -31.89
CA PRO A 8 14.74 28.81 -32.35
C PRO A 8 13.84 28.12 -33.39
N PRO A 9 14.40 27.29 -34.29
CA PRO A 9 13.64 26.56 -35.30
C PRO A 9 12.78 25.45 -34.69
N PRO A 10 11.68 25.03 -35.36
CA PRO A 10 10.85 23.92 -34.90
C PRO A 10 11.59 22.59 -35.04
N ILE A 11 11.52 21.77 -33.98
CA ILE A 11 12.11 20.42 -33.94
C ILE A 11 11.27 19.48 -34.83
N PRO A 12 11.87 18.70 -35.76
CA PRO A 12 11.14 17.71 -36.52
C PRO A 12 10.67 16.57 -35.63
N ALA A 13 9.37 16.23 -35.72
CA ALA A 13 8.78 15.12 -35.00
C ALA A 13 9.43 13.80 -35.46
N GLY A 14 10.16 13.14 -34.56
CA GLY A 14 10.71 11.81 -34.79
C GLY A 14 9.57 10.83 -35.05
N GLN A 15 9.50 10.30 -36.27
CA GLN A 15 8.56 9.24 -36.61
C GLN A 15 8.95 7.98 -35.84
N SER A 16 8.17 7.65 -34.81
CA SER A 16 8.31 6.42 -34.05
C SER A 16 7.91 5.24 -34.93
N GLY A 17 8.90 4.66 -35.62
CA GLY A 17 8.77 3.45 -36.43
C GLY A 17 8.55 2.18 -35.60
N ARG A 18 7.58 2.18 -34.67
CA ARG A 18 7.12 0.93 -34.06
C ARG A 18 6.17 0.27 -35.04
N THR A 19 6.69 -0.69 -35.80
CA THR A 19 5.88 -1.73 -36.44
C THR A 19 4.93 -2.30 -35.39
N PRO A 20 3.61 -2.28 -35.60
CA PRO A 20 2.69 -2.97 -34.71
C PRO A 20 2.94 -4.47 -34.90
N GLY A 21 3.73 -5.05 -34.00
CA GLY A 21 3.83 -6.49 -33.90
C GLY A 21 2.41 -7.05 -33.84
N THR A 22 2.14 -8.09 -34.63
CA THR A 22 0.88 -8.83 -34.64
C THR A 22 0.57 -9.27 -33.21
N LEU A 23 -0.24 -8.48 -32.52
CA LEU A 23 -0.77 -8.80 -31.21
C LEU A 23 -1.59 -10.07 -31.43
N GLN A 24 -1.05 -11.21 -31.00
CA GLN A 24 -1.70 -12.52 -31.07
C GLN A 24 -2.98 -12.47 -30.23
N ARG A 25 -4.05 -11.96 -30.84
CA ARG A 25 -5.31 -11.57 -30.19
C ARG A 25 -6.11 -12.77 -29.67
N ASN A 26 -5.64 -14.00 -29.93
CA ASN A 26 -6.35 -15.25 -29.68
C ASN A 26 -5.64 -16.22 -28.72
N ILE A 27 -4.62 -15.77 -27.97
CA ILE A 27 -4.02 -16.60 -26.91
C ILE A 27 -5.03 -16.77 -25.77
N ARG A 28 -5.58 -17.97 -25.62
CA ARG A 28 -6.37 -18.35 -24.44
C ARG A 28 -5.42 -18.76 -23.33
N ILE A 29 -5.37 -17.98 -22.26
CA ILE A 29 -4.63 -18.33 -21.05
C ILE A 29 -5.47 -19.37 -20.28
N PRO A 30 -4.93 -20.55 -19.95
CA PRO A 30 -5.63 -21.50 -19.08
C PRO A 30 -5.93 -20.86 -17.72
N PRO A 31 -7.07 -21.17 -17.08
CA PRO A 31 -7.36 -20.66 -15.74
C PRO A 31 -6.26 -21.11 -14.77
N LEU A 32 -5.78 -20.20 -13.93
CA LEU A 32 -4.87 -20.58 -12.85
C LEU A 32 -5.61 -21.50 -11.87
N PRO A 33 -4.93 -22.50 -11.28
CA PRO A 33 -5.50 -23.25 -10.17
C PRO A 33 -5.88 -22.29 -9.04
N PRO A 34 -6.95 -22.57 -8.29
CA PRO A 34 -7.29 -21.75 -7.13
C PRO A 34 -6.10 -21.70 -6.17
N PRO A 35 -5.86 -20.57 -5.49
CA PRO A 35 -4.88 -20.53 -4.41
C PRO A 35 -5.21 -21.64 -3.41
N PRO A 36 -4.19 -22.24 -2.76
CA PRO A 36 -4.44 -23.19 -1.69
C PRO A 36 -5.42 -22.56 -0.70
N ASP A 37 -6.38 -23.35 -0.21
CA ASP A 37 -7.34 -22.92 0.80
C ASP A 37 -6.53 -22.45 2.01
N GLN A 38 -6.28 -21.14 2.05
CA GLN A 38 -5.80 -20.50 3.24
C GLN A 38 -6.97 -20.70 4.18
N HIS A 39 -6.87 -21.68 5.08
CA HIS A 39 -7.75 -21.78 6.23
C HIS A 39 -7.79 -20.38 6.81
N HIS A 40 -8.83 -19.63 6.47
CA HIS A 40 -9.00 -18.29 6.99
C HIS A 40 -9.20 -18.55 8.47
N PRO A 41 -8.26 -18.16 9.34
CA PRO A 41 -8.51 -18.31 10.77
C PRO A 41 -9.84 -17.63 11.02
N GLU A 42 -10.77 -18.38 11.61
CA GLU A 42 -12.10 -17.88 11.97
C GLU A 42 -11.94 -16.46 12.51
N PRO A 43 -12.72 -15.48 12.02
CA PRO A 43 -12.53 -14.10 12.37
C PRO A 43 -12.67 -13.98 13.89
N HIS A 44 -11.55 -13.83 14.58
CA HIS A 44 -11.54 -13.66 16.03
C HIS A 44 -12.48 -12.50 16.39
N ASP A 45 -13.33 -12.71 17.40
CA ASP A 45 -14.26 -11.69 17.90
C ASP A 45 -13.55 -10.40 18.33
N PHE A 46 -12.24 -10.49 18.61
CA PHE A 46 -11.38 -9.40 19.04
C PHE A 46 -10.16 -9.27 18.13
N TYR A 47 -9.79 -8.04 17.81
CA TYR A 47 -8.64 -7.73 16.95
C TYR A 47 -7.87 -6.51 17.44
N TRP A 48 -6.59 -6.43 17.06
CA TRP A 48 -5.75 -5.27 17.34
C TRP A 48 -6.08 -4.12 16.38
N LYS A 49 -6.55 -3.00 16.92
CA LYS A 49 -6.77 -1.75 16.19
C LYS A 49 -5.66 -0.74 16.55
N ARG A 50 -5.01 -0.15 15.54
CA ARG A 50 -4.10 0.97 15.77
C ARG A 50 -4.93 2.20 16.14
N VAL A 51 -4.64 2.79 17.30
CA VAL A 51 -5.36 3.97 17.81
C VAL A 51 -4.52 5.24 17.74
N GLY A 52 -3.21 5.10 17.53
CA GLY A 52 -2.31 6.24 17.46
C GLY A 52 -0.87 5.80 17.55
N ASN A 53 -0.06 6.66 18.16
CA ASN A 53 1.35 6.46 18.34
C ASN A 53 1.81 7.04 19.68
N THR A 54 2.95 6.56 20.16
CA THR A 54 3.62 7.14 21.33
C THR A 54 4.23 8.48 20.95
N ASP A 55 4.49 9.32 21.95
CA ASP A 55 5.28 10.52 21.76
C ASP A 55 6.65 10.19 21.13
N CYS A 56 7.14 11.15 20.36
CA CYS A 56 8.47 11.06 19.78
C CYS A 56 9.51 11.09 20.91
N SER A 57 10.47 10.16 20.88
CA SER A 57 11.55 10.08 21.87
C SER A 57 12.48 11.30 21.89
N ALA A 58 12.36 12.20 20.90
CA ALA A 58 13.21 13.36 20.73
C ALA A 58 12.39 14.59 20.35
N THR A 59 12.76 15.74 20.89
CA THR A 59 12.17 17.04 20.56
C THR A 59 12.77 17.67 19.30
N CYS A 60 13.95 17.21 18.86
CA CYS A 60 14.58 17.59 17.59
C CYS A 60 15.41 16.42 17.03
N GLY A 61 15.71 16.47 15.72
CA GLY A 61 16.51 15.44 15.07
C GLY A 61 15.77 14.13 14.82
N LYS A 62 16.47 13.00 14.95
CA LYS A 62 15.91 11.66 14.72
C LYS A 62 15.47 11.05 16.05
N GLY A 63 14.16 10.99 16.26
CA GLY A 63 13.54 10.21 17.34
C GLY A 63 12.88 8.94 16.84
N PHE A 64 12.41 8.12 17.76
CA PHE A 64 11.54 6.98 17.47
C PHE A 64 10.19 7.15 18.15
N TRP A 65 9.17 6.59 17.53
CA TRP A 65 7.79 6.56 17.99
C TRP A 65 7.23 5.18 17.63
N GLN A 66 6.41 4.61 18.51
CA GLN A 66 5.85 3.28 18.33
C GLN A 66 4.35 3.38 18.10
N PRO A 67 3.78 2.57 17.20
CA PRO A 67 2.34 2.52 17.04
C PRO A 67 1.66 1.99 18.32
N VAL A 68 0.58 2.66 18.73
CA VAL A 68 -0.24 2.25 19.88
C VAL A 68 -1.43 1.46 19.35
N PHE A 69 -1.60 0.25 19.89
CA PHE A 69 -2.68 -0.66 19.53
C PHE A 69 -3.58 -0.93 20.74
N ARG A 70 -4.87 -1.03 20.48
CA ARG A 70 -5.91 -1.42 21.45
C ARG A 70 -6.64 -2.65 20.94
N CYS A 71 -7.07 -3.48 21.87
CA CYS A 71 -7.93 -4.61 21.54
C CYS A 71 -9.34 -4.10 21.32
N VAL A 72 -9.98 -4.47 20.21
CA VAL A 72 -11.31 -3.99 19.83
C VAL A 72 -12.19 -5.16 19.47
N SER A 73 -13.43 -5.13 19.94
CA SER A 73 -14.46 -6.09 19.57
C SER A 73 -14.91 -5.85 18.13
N ARG A 74 -14.99 -6.90 17.32
CA ARG A 74 -15.45 -6.84 15.93
C ARG A 74 -16.94 -6.53 15.83
N SER A 75 -17.74 -6.96 16.80
CA SER A 75 -19.20 -6.78 16.80
C SER A 75 -19.61 -5.38 17.28
N SER A 76 -18.99 -4.87 18.36
CA SER A 76 -19.36 -3.58 18.96
C SER A 76 -18.44 -2.42 18.56
N GLN A 77 -17.28 -2.69 17.94
CA GLN A 77 -16.21 -1.71 17.72
C GLN A 77 -15.71 -1.01 18.99
N GLU A 78 -16.00 -1.58 20.16
CA GLU A 78 -15.63 -1.04 21.44
C GLU A 78 -14.29 -1.61 21.92
N GLU A 79 -13.54 -0.80 22.69
CA GLU A 79 -12.29 -1.24 23.31
C GLU A 79 -12.58 -2.36 24.30
N ALA A 80 -11.90 -3.48 24.10
CA ALA A 80 -11.98 -4.65 24.93
C ALA A 80 -10.70 -4.79 25.78
N GLY A 81 -10.77 -5.62 26.82
CA GLY A 81 -9.60 -5.93 27.63
C GLY A 81 -8.48 -6.56 26.80
N GLN A 82 -7.25 -6.18 27.09
CA GLN A 82 -6.08 -6.49 26.26
C GLN A 82 -5.82 -8.01 26.18
N GLU A 83 -6.20 -8.77 27.21
CA GLU A 83 -6.13 -10.23 27.23
C GLU A 83 -6.95 -10.91 26.12
N LYS A 84 -8.02 -10.28 25.63
CA LYS A 84 -8.88 -10.87 24.58
C LYS A 84 -8.19 -10.91 23.22
N CYS A 85 -7.21 -10.05 23.01
CA CYS A 85 -6.37 -10.04 21.81
C CYS A 85 -5.02 -10.73 22.02
N HIS A 86 -4.74 -11.33 23.19
CA HIS A 86 -3.46 -12.01 23.46
C HIS A 86 -3.24 -13.23 22.57
N THR A 87 -4.34 -13.86 22.11
CA THR A 87 -4.34 -14.95 21.14
C THR A 87 -3.94 -14.49 19.74
N ALA A 88 -4.14 -13.20 19.41
CA ALA A 88 -3.71 -12.61 18.16
C ALA A 88 -2.32 -12.00 18.33
N ALA A 89 -1.37 -12.38 17.47
CA ALA A 89 -0.05 -11.77 17.44
C ALA A 89 -0.19 -10.23 17.33
N LYS A 90 0.33 -9.50 18.32
CA LYS A 90 0.31 -8.03 18.27
C LYS A 90 1.19 -7.60 17.09
N PRO A 91 0.66 -6.82 16.12
CA PRO A 91 1.46 -6.36 15.00
C PRO A 91 2.63 -5.48 15.49
N PRO A 92 3.81 -5.57 14.83
CA PRO A 92 4.98 -4.77 15.18
C PRO A 92 4.78 -3.27 14.98
#